data_AF-A0A2I7K570-F1
#
_entry.id   AF-A0A2I7K570-F1
#
_cell.length_a   1.000
_cell.length_b   1.000
_cell.length_c   1.000
_cell.angle_alpha   90.00
_cell.angle_beta   90.00
_cell.angle_gamma   90.00
#
_symmetry.space_group_name_H-M   'P 1'
#
loop_
_entity.id
_entity.type
_entity.pdbx_description
1 polymer ?
#
loop_
_entity_poly.entity_id
_entity_poly.type
_entity_poly.pdbx_seq_one_letter_code
_entity_poly.pdbx_strand_id
1 'polypeptide(L)'
;MLSLWGGLALFCCIAAGAADADTDVPTGYWERLEHAAHRALLQEVAAAGGATAPFTTDGCSGGLSAIWRQMSGTSGTEGGPPFEVCCIAHDRKYHNAAGIGGADPTVSDEVELAATSQRARLAADQALRRCVETNLSAKDPTIANLASPVATAIYAAVRFGGAPCSGLSWRWGYGYRPCRGNFTR
;
A
#
# COMPACT_ATOMS: atom_id res chain seq x y z
N MET A 1 -54.61 -3.67 6.95
CA MET A 1 -53.41 -2.90 7.34
C MET A 1 -52.21 -3.83 7.16
N LEU A 2 -51.48 -3.68 6.04
CA LEU A 2 -50.33 -4.52 5.70
C LEU A 2 -49.12 -4.12 6.54
N SER A 3 -48.52 -5.12 7.19
CA SER A 3 -47.22 -5.07 7.85
C SER A 3 -46.12 -5.01 6.79
N LEU A 4 -45.18 -4.07 6.94
CA LEU A 4 -44.18 -3.74 5.93
C LEU A 4 -42.86 -3.35 6.63
N TRP A 5 -41.78 -4.04 6.23
CA TRP A 5 -40.36 -3.80 6.48
C TRP A 5 -39.84 -4.15 7.89
N GLY A 6 -39.15 -5.26 8.16
CA GLY A 6 -38.42 -6.15 7.27
C GLY A 6 -37.05 -5.58 6.90
N GLY A 7 -36.02 -5.88 7.70
CA GLY A 7 -34.63 -5.79 7.28
C GLY A 7 -33.78 -4.75 8.00
N LEU A 8 -33.31 -5.04 9.22
CA LEU A 8 -32.06 -4.46 9.73
C LEU A 8 -31.50 -5.33 10.86
N ALA A 9 -30.60 -6.26 10.51
CA ALA A 9 -29.54 -6.78 11.39
C ALA A 9 -28.81 -7.95 10.70
N LEU A 10 -28.07 -7.64 9.63
CA LEU A 10 -26.97 -8.51 9.20
C LEU A 10 -25.71 -7.65 9.11
N PHE A 11 -25.17 -7.29 10.27
CA PHE A 11 -23.78 -6.87 10.42
C PHE A 11 -23.19 -7.63 11.60
N CYS A 12 -23.05 -8.95 11.41
CA CYS A 12 -22.16 -9.76 12.21
C CYS A 12 -20.86 -9.93 11.43
N CYS A 13 -19.79 -9.43 12.06
CA CYS A 13 -18.54 -10.15 12.21
C CYS A 13 -17.52 -10.07 11.07
N ILE A 14 -16.60 -9.09 11.15
CA ILE A 14 -15.11 -9.16 10.99
C ILE A 14 -14.55 -7.84 11.58
N ALA A 15 -13.59 -7.73 12.50
CA ALA A 15 -12.84 -8.67 13.33
C ALA A 15 -12.28 -7.92 14.57
N ALA A 16 -12.17 -8.66 15.68
CA ALA A 16 -11.26 -8.34 16.77
C ALA A 16 -9.82 -8.73 16.37
N GLY A 17 -8.83 -7.95 16.82
CA GLY A 17 -7.42 -8.29 16.73
C GLY A 17 -6.52 -7.07 16.60
N ALA A 18 -6.32 -6.31 17.70
CA ALA A 18 -5.13 -5.49 17.82
C ALA A 18 -3.96 -6.46 18.08
N ALA A 19 -3.27 -6.89 17.01
CA ALA A 19 -2.06 -7.68 17.12
C ALA A 19 -0.86 -6.75 17.27
N ASP A 20 0.04 -7.12 18.18
CA ASP A 20 1.31 -6.45 18.47
C ASP A 20 2.09 -6.04 17.21
N ALA A 21 2.54 -4.79 17.21
CA ALA A 21 3.12 -4.10 16.06
C ALA A 21 4.61 -4.41 15.81
N ASP A 22 5.13 -5.59 16.18
CA ASP A 22 6.59 -5.86 16.12
C ASP A 22 7.01 -7.19 15.46
N THR A 23 6.12 -7.88 14.74
CA THR A 23 6.47 -9.05 13.91
C THR A 23 5.92 -8.96 12.48
N ASP A 24 6.08 -7.78 11.88
CA ASP A 24 5.37 -7.38 10.65
C ASP A 24 5.86 -8.04 9.32
N VAL A 25 6.76 -9.02 9.39
CA VAL A 25 7.16 -9.85 8.24
C VAL A 25 6.47 -11.20 8.37
N PRO A 26 5.49 -11.55 7.51
CA PRO A 26 4.93 -12.89 7.46
C PRO A 26 6.03 -13.88 7.07
N THR A 27 6.60 -14.57 8.05
CA THR A 27 7.66 -15.55 7.80
C THR A 27 7.11 -16.76 7.03
N GLY A 28 7.93 -17.36 6.16
CA GLY A 28 7.58 -18.60 5.47
C GLY A 28 7.06 -18.44 4.04
N TYR A 29 5.88 -18.97 3.73
CA TYR A 29 5.40 -19.07 2.34
C TYR A 29 5.17 -17.69 1.68
N TRP A 30 4.60 -16.76 2.43
CA TRP A 30 4.33 -15.40 1.97
C TRP A 30 5.61 -14.63 1.64
N GLU A 31 6.61 -14.72 2.50
CA GLU A 31 7.94 -14.13 2.26
C GLU A 31 8.56 -14.65 0.96
N ARG A 32 8.49 -15.97 0.70
CA ARG A 32 9.04 -16.57 -0.54
C ARG A 32 8.30 -16.10 -1.80
N LEU A 33 6.97 -16.02 -1.75
CA LEU A 33 6.16 -15.53 -2.87
C LEU A 33 6.45 -14.06 -3.15
N GLU A 34 6.51 -13.23 -2.10
CA GLU A 34 6.84 -11.82 -2.21
C GLU A 34 8.26 -11.66 -2.81
N HIS A 35 9.25 -12.41 -2.33
CA HIS A 35 10.62 -12.39 -2.86
C HIS A 35 10.66 -12.72 -4.36
N ALA A 36 9.93 -13.75 -4.81
CA ALA A 36 9.84 -14.09 -6.23
C ALA A 36 9.26 -12.96 -7.08
N ALA A 37 8.24 -12.27 -6.56
CA ALA A 37 7.65 -11.12 -7.23
C ALA A 37 8.61 -9.90 -7.25
N HIS A 38 9.42 -9.70 -6.20
CA HIS A 38 10.48 -8.69 -6.22
C HIS A 38 11.55 -8.99 -7.27
N ARG A 39 11.99 -10.24 -7.44
CA ARG A 39 12.91 -10.61 -8.53
C ARG A 39 12.32 -10.29 -9.91
N ALA A 40 11.07 -10.67 -10.15
CA ALA A 40 10.39 -10.39 -11.42
C ALA A 40 10.25 -8.88 -11.69
N LEU A 41 9.95 -8.07 -10.66
CA LEU A 41 9.95 -6.61 -10.79
C LEU A 41 11.35 -6.10 -11.17
N LEU A 42 12.41 -6.58 -10.53
CA LEU A 42 13.77 -6.10 -10.77
C LEU A 42 14.25 -6.39 -12.21
N GLN A 43 13.73 -7.43 -12.85
CA GLN A 43 13.97 -7.67 -14.28
C GLN A 43 13.34 -6.58 -15.17
N GLU A 44 12.13 -6.12 -14.86
CA GLU A 44 11.48 -5.02 -15.58
C GLU A 44 12.17 -3.67 -15.33
N VAL A 45 12.63 -3.48 -14.10
CA VAL A 45 13.42 -2.31 -13.70
C VAL A 45 14.74 -2.23 -14.48
N ALA A 46 15.46 -3.36 -14.56
CA ALA A 46 16.67 -3.50 -15.35
C ALA A 46 16.42 -3.23 -16.85
N ALA A 47 15.35 -3.82 -17.39
CA ALA A 47 14.96 -3.64 -18.79
C ALA A 47 14.59 -2.18 -19.13
N ALA A 48 14.11 -1.42 -18.15
CA ALA A 48 13.84 0.01 -18.28
C ALA A 48 15.06 0.91 -18.05
N GLY A 49 16.24 0.34 -17.72
CA GLY A 49 17.42 1.12 -17.33
C GLY A 49 17.17 1.99 -16.10
N GLY A 50 16.27 1.56 -15.20
CA GLY A 50 15.85 2.33 -14.04
C GLY A 50 14.89 3.49 -14.33
N ALA A 51 14.55 3.75 -15.58
CA ALA A 51 13.61 4.81 -15.94
C ALA A 51 12.16 4.41 -15.58
N THR A 52 11.43 5.36 -15.02
CA THR A 52 10.01 5.17 -14.69
C THR A 52 9.13 5.95 -15.67
N ALA A 53 7.89 5.49 -15.87
CA ALA A 53 6.85 6.33 -16.44
C ALA A 53 6.60 7.56 -15.55
N PRO A 54 5.97 8.64 -16.05
CA PRO A 54 5.61 9.79 -15.22
C PRO A 54 4.84 9.38 -13.95
N PHE A 55 5.10 10.07 -12.84
CA PHE A 55 4.42 9.80 -11.58
C PHE A 55 2.94 10.14 -11.65
N THR A 56 2.10 9.22 -11.18
CA THR A 56 0.65 9.39 -11.04
C THR A 56 0.21 8.93 -9.64
N THR A 57 -0.81 9.56 -9.08
CA THR A 57 -1.42 9.22 -7.79
C THR A 57 -2.92 9.53 -7.82
N ASP A 58 -3.74 8.71 -7.18
CA ASP A 58 -5.15 8.96 -6.91
C ASP A 58 -5.40 9.49 -5.47
N GLY A 59 -4.32 9.79 -4.74
CA GLY A 59 -4.34 10.14 -3.32
C GLY A 59 -4.11 8.89 -2.46
N CYS A 60 -5.10 8.49 -1.68
CA CYS A 60 -5.08 7.19 -1.03
C CYS A 60 -5.59 6.12 -1.99
N SER A 61 -4.64 5.29 -2.43
CA SER A 61 -4.78 4.15 -3.36
C SER A 61 -6.11 3.41 -3.25
N GLY A 62 -6.64 2.97 -4.41
CA GLY A 62 -7.88 2.20 -4.49
C GLY A 62 -9.14 3.06 -4.44
N GLY A 63 -9.04 4.35 -4.74
CA GLY A 63 -10.17 5.28 -4.77
C GLY A 63 -10.64 5.78 -3.40
N LEU A 64 -9.90 5.53 -2.32
CA LEU A 64 -10.28 5.96 -0.97
C LEU A 64 -10.43 7.49 -0.89
N SER A 65 -9.52 8.23 -1.51
CA SER A 65 -9.62 9.69 -1.57
C SER A 65 -10.87 10.18 -2.29
N ALA A 66 -11.31 9.49 -3.34
CA ALA A 66 -12.53 9.84 -4.07
C ALA A 66 -13.79 9.56 -3.22
N ILE A 67 -13.85 8.39 -2.57
CA ILE A 67 -14.95 8.04 -1.65
C ILE A 67 -15.01 9.04 -0.50
N TRP A 68 -13.86 9.41 0.07
CA TRP A 68 -13.82 10.38 1.16
C TRP A 68 -14.42 11.72 0.76
N ARG A 69 -14.00 12.30 -0.38
CA ARG A 69 -14.55 13.57 -0.90
C ARG A 69 -16.07 13.52 -1.07
N GLN A 70 -16.58 12.39 -1.54
CA GLN A 70 -18.02 12.19 -1.70
C GLN A 70 -18.75 12.16 -0.35
N MET A 71 -18.16 11.56 0.69
CA MET A 71 -18.75 11.45 2.01
C MET A 71 -18.59 12.71 2.87
N SER A 72 -17.46 13.42 2.74
CA SER A 72 -17.18 14.64 3.51
C SER A 72 -17.92 15.87 3.00
N GLY A 73 -18.51 15.80 1.80
CA GLY A 73 -19.20 16.92 1.16
C GLY A 73 -18.25 18.04 0.70
N THR A 74 -16.94 17.82 0.74
CA THR A 74 -15.91 18.78 0.33
C THR A 74 -15.35 18.39 -1.04
N SER A 75 -15.41 19.33 -2.00
CA SER A 75 -14.88 19.14 -3.36
C SER A 75 -13.48 19.77 -3.51
N GLY A 76 -12.66 19.24 -4.42
CA GLY A 76 -11.30 19.73 -4.70
C GLY A 76 -10.18 19.09 -3.88
N THR A 77 -8.96 19.64 -3.98
CA THR A 77 -7.73 19.12 -3.35
C THR A 77 -7.73 19.23 -1.83
N GLU A 78 -8.64 20.00 -1.24
CA GLU A 78 -8.80 20.12 0.22
C GLU A 78 -9.81 19.11 0.79
N GLY A 79 -10.52 18.36 -0.07
CA GLY A 79 -11.59 17.47 0.34
C GLY A 79 -11.18 16.03 0.63
N GLY A 80 -9.90 15.67 0.51
CA GLY A 80 -9.43 14.31 0.77
C GLY A 80 -9.35 13.96 2.27
N PRO A 81 -9.00 12.70 2.59
CA PRO A 81 -8.77 12.31 3.98
C PRO A 81 -7.63 13.14 4.59
N PRO A 82 -7.65 13.38 5.91
CA PRO A 82 -6.64 14.21 6.59
C PRO A 82 -5.21 13.66 6.48
N PHE A 83 -5.06 12.41 6.03
CA PHE A 83 -3.79 11.73 5.79
C PHE A 83 -3.48 11.52 4.29
N GLU A 84 -4.18 12.18 3.36
CA GLU A 84 -3.95 12.04 1.90
C GLU A 84 -2.49 12.32 1.52
N VAL A 85 -1.85 13.29 2.18
CA VAL A 85 -0.42 13.59 1.99
C VAL A 85 0.49 12.40 2.31
N CYS A 86 0.12 11.56 3.29
CA CYS A 86 0.86 10.35 3.64
C CYS A 86 0.77 9.31 2.51
N CYS A 87 -0.42 9.17 1.92
CA CYS A 87 -0.63 8.25 0.81
C CYS A 87 0.14 8.69 -0.44
N ILE A 88 0.11 9.98 -0.79
CA ILE A 88 0.89 10.51 -1.93
C ILE A 88 2.41 10.28 -1.73
N ALA A 89 2.91 10.45 -0.51
CA ALA A 89 4.31 10.17 -0.19
C ALA A 89 4.65 8.67 -0.30
N HIS A 90 3.72 7.79 0.07
CA HIS A 90 3.85 6.35 -0.08
C HIS A 90 3.81 5.92 -1.55
N ASP A 91 2.88 6.46 -2.33
CA ASP A 91 2.75 6.26 -3.78
C ASP A 91 4.06 6.59 -4.50
N ARG A 92 4.78 7.66 -4.11
CA ARG A 92 6.08 7.99 -4.72
C ARG A 92 7.12 6.88 -4.52
N LYS A 93 7.15 6.26 -3.35
CA LYS A 93 8.04 5.12 -3.09
C LYS A 93 7.58 3.90 -3.87
N TYR A 94 6.28 3.66 -3.93
CA TYR A 94 5.70 2.56 -4.69
C TYR A 94 5.94 2.70 -6.19
N HIS A 95 5.84 3.91 -6.74
CA HIS A 95 6.05 4.21 -8.14
C HIS A 95 7.43 3.77 -8.61
N ASN A 96 8.48 4.20 -7.91
CA ASN A 96 9.87 3.97 -8.31
C ASN A 96 10.56 2.82 -7.56
N ALA A 97 9.80 2.00 -6.83
CA ALA A 97 10.33 0.94 -5.96
C ALA A 97 11.41 1.45 -4.98
N ALA A 98 11.16 2.60 -4.37
CA ALA A 98 12.08 3.36 -3.50
C ALA A 98 13.45 3.65 -4.13
N GLY A 99 13.51 3.81 -5.45
CA GLY A 99 14.75 4.13 -6.17
C GLY A 99 15.72 2.96 -6.32
N ILE A 100 15.32 1.74 -5.92
CA ILE A 100 16.15 0.53 -6.08
C ILE A 100 16.45 0.23 -7.55
N GLY A 101 15.65 0.79 -8.46
CA GLY A 101 15.89 0.66 -9.89
C GLY A 101 17.05 1.44 -10.49
N GLY A 102 17.72 2.29 -9.72
CA GLY A 102 19.00 2.87 -10.13
C GLY A 102 20.20 1.96 -9.90
N ALA A 103 20.05 0.83 -9.19
CA ALA A 103 21.13 -0.11 -8.96
C ALA A 103 21.37 -0.96 -10.21
N ASP A 104 22.61 -0.98 -10.71
CA ASP A 104 23.02 -1.88 -11.77
C ASP A 104 22.82 -3.34 -11.31
N PRO A 105 21.91 -4.11 -11.94
CA PRO A 105 21.66 -5.50 -11.57
C PRO A 105 22.88 -6.40 -11.77
N THR A 106 23.88 -5.95 -12.56
CA THR A 106 25.13 -6.69 -12.77
C THR A 106 26.12 -6.51 -11.62
N VAL A 107 25.90 -5.53 -10.74
CA VAL A 107 26.79 -5.19 -9.61
C VAL A 107 26.29 -5.78 -8.29
N SER A 108 25.00 -6.14 -8.20
CA SER A 108 24.39 -6.70 -6.98
C SER A 108 23.92 -8.14 -7.20
N ASP A 109 24.09 -9.01 -6.21
CA ASP A 109 23.47 -10.34 -6.22
C ASP A 109 21.94 -10.18 -6.34
N GLU A 110 21.33 -10.85 -7.33
CA GLU A 110 19.88 -10.78 -7.60
C GLU A 110 19.04 -11.12 -6.36
N VAL A 111 19.50 -12.06 -5.54
CA VAL A 111 18.82 -12.49 -4.31
C VAL A 111 18.83 -11.36 -3.29
N GLU A 112 19.99 -10.70 -3.10
CA GLU A 112 20.17 -9.59 -2.18
C GLU A 112 19.38 -8.35 -2.63
N LEU A 113 19.36 -8.05 -3.93
CA LEU A 113 18.62 -6.91 -4.47
C LEU A 113 17.11 -7.10 -4.27
N ALA A 114 16.60 -8.31 -4.47
CA ALA A 114 15.19 -8.62 -4.24
C ALA A 114 14.82 -8.55 -2.75
N ALA A 115 15.68 -9.06 -1.85
CA ALA A 115 15.47 -8.91 -0.40
C ALA A 115 15.52 -7.43 0.04
N THR A 116 16.38 -6.63 -0.58
CA THR A 116 16.45 -5.18 -0.36
C THR A 116 15.19 -4.48 -0.83
N SER A 117 14.65 -4.87 -1.99
CA SER A 117 13.36 -4.38 -2.48
C SER A 117 12.20 -4.72 -1.56
N GLN A 118 12.17 -5.94 -1.01
CA GLN A 118 11.17 -6.36 -0.04
C GLN A 118 11.24 -5.54 1.26
N ARG A 119 12.44 -5.36 1.82
CA ARG A 119 12.67 -4.53 3.01
C ARG A 119 12.27 -3.07 2.77
N ALA A 120 12.56 -2.53 1.59
CA ALA A 120 12.18 -1.16 1.25
C ALA A 120 10.66 -0.97 1.13
N ARG A 121 9.94 -1.97 0.59
CA ARG A 121 8.47 -1.97 0.58
C ARG A 121 7.91 -1.97 1.99
N LEU A 122 8.37 -2.88 2.84
CA LEU A 122 7.97 -2.93 4.25
C LEU A 122 8.22 -1.59 4.97
N ALA A 123 9.39 -1.00 4.78
CA ALA A 123 9.72 0.30 5.37
C ALA A 123 8.84 1.44 4.84
N ALA A 124 8.43 1.39 3.56
CA ALA A 124 7.45 2.33 3.00
C ALA A 124 6.08 2.16 3.67
N ASP A 125 5.60 0.93 3.84
CA ASP A 125 4.31 0.61 4.45
C ASP A 125 4.26 1.03 5.92
N GLN A 126 5.33 0.76 6.68
CA GLN A 126 5.47 1.18 8.08
C GLN A 126 5.59 2.71 8.22
N ALA A 127 6.21 3.40 7.24
CA ALA A 127 6.24 4.85 7.22
C ALA A 127 4.84 5.44 6.95
N LEU A 128 4.05 4.83 6.06
CA LEU A 128 2.67 5.21 5.82
C LEU A 128 1.83 5.09 7.10
N ARG A 129 1.91 3.94 7.79
CA ARG A 129 1.21 3.70 9.07
C ARG A 129 1.47 4.81 10.07
N ARG A 130 2.75 5.10 10.35
CA ARG A 130 3.16 6.16 11.29
C ARG A 130 2.69 7.54 10.86
N CYS A 131 2.76 7.85 9.57
CA CYS A 131 2.30 9.13 9.04
C CYS A 131 0.79 9.31 9.22
N VAL A 132 0.00 8.28 8.89
CA VAL A 132 -1.46 8.29 9.06
C VAL A 132 -1.83 8.49 10.52
N GLU A 133 -1.22 7.73 11.43
CA GLU A 133 -1.50 7.80 12.87
C GLU A 133 -1.19 9.20 13.42
N THR A 134 -0.06 9.78 13.01
CA THR A 134 0.33 11.14 13.40
C THR A 134 -0.63 12.20 12.86
N ASN A 135 -0.99 12.12 11.57
CA ASN A 135 -1.86 13.12 10.94
C ASN A 135 -3.30 13.05 11.48
N LEU A 136 -3.83 11.86 11.74
CA LEU A 136 -5.16 11.71 12.34
C LEU A 136 -5.19 12.22 13.78
N SER A 137 -4.19 11.85 14.58
CA SER A 137 -4.10 12.28 15.99
C SER A 137 -3.96 13.80 16.14
N ALA A 138 -3.24 14.45 15.21
CA ALA A 138 -3.01 15.89 15.25
C ALA A 138 -4.19 16.72 14.72
N LYS A 139 -5.04 16.15 13.86
CA LYS A 139 -6.11 16.90 13.17
C LYS A 139 -7.29 17.20 14.09
N ASP A 140 -7.73 16.22 14.87
CA ASP A 140 -8.92 16.35 15.71
C ASP A 140 -8.84 15.39 16.93
N PRO A 141 -8.76 15.92 18.17
CA PRO A 141 -8.72 15.13 19.40
C PRO A 141 -9.92 14.19 19.58
N THR A 142 -11.07 14.50 18.99
CA THR A 142 -12.29 13.69 19.12
C THR A 142 -12.23 12.37 18.34
N ILE A 143 -11.37 12.31 17.32
CA ILE A 143 -11.11 11.10 16.51
C ILE A 143 -9.71 10.52 16.73
N ALA A 144 -8.94 11.06 17.69
CA ALA A 144 -7.57 10.60 17.96
C ALA A 144 -7.54 9.12 18.38
N ASN A 145 -8.59 8.63 19.06
CA ASN A 145 -8.76 7.21 19.39
C ASN A 145 -8.93 6.30 18.15
N LEU A 146 -9.31 6.86 17.00
CA LEU A 146 -9.42 6.14 15.72
C LEU A 146 -8.11 6.14 14.92
N ALA A 147 -7.11 6.93 15.31
CA ALA A 147 -5.87 7.06 14.56
C ALA A 147 -5.12 5.73 14.41
N SER A 148 -4.91 5.00 15.51
CA SER A 148 -4.18 3.72 15.50
C SER A 148 -4.94 2.60 14.75
N PRO A 149 -6.26 2.40 14.97
CA PRO A 149 -7.04 1.44 14.18
C PRO A 149 -7.03 1.74 12.67
N VAL A 150 -7.21 3.00 12.28
CA VAL A 150 -7.20 3.40 10.86
C VAL A 150 -5.81 3.22 10.25
N ALA A 151 -4.75 3.63 10.93
CA ALA A 151 -3.38 3.43 10.48
C ALA A 151 -3.05 1.94 10.28
N THR A 152 -3.50 1.09 11.20
CA THR A 152 -3.32 -0.37 11.12
C THR A 152 -4.10 -0.97 9.95
N ALA A 153 -5.34 -0.53 9.71
CA ALA A 153 -6.13 -0.97 8.57
C ALA A 153 -5.49 -0.57 7.23
N ILE A 154 -5.00 0.67 7.12
CA ILE A 154 -4.28 1.14 5.93
C ILE A 154 -3.01 0.33 5.70
N TYR A 155 -2.22 0.09 6.76
CA TYR A 155 -1.02 -0.75 6.68
C TYR A 155 -1.34 -2.15 6.15
N ALA A 156 -2.35 -2.83 6.72
CA ALA A 156 -2.76 -4.15 6.27
C ALA A 156 -3.22 -4.15 4.80
N ALA A 157 -3.98 -3.12 4.39
CA ALA A 157 -4.45 -2.98 3.02
C ALA A 157 -3.30 -2.86 2.01
N VAL A 158 -2.28 -2.03 2.28
CA VAL A 158 -1.12 -1.88 1.37
C VAL A 158 -0.18 -3.09 1.41
N ARG A 159 -0.04 -3.78 2.56
CA ARG A 159 0.72 -5.04 2.63
C ARG A 159 0.13 -6.09 1.70
N PHE A 160 -1.18 -6.24 1.72
CA PHE A 160 -1.92 -7.23 0.93
C PHE A 160 -2.07 -6.82 -0.54
N GLY A 161 -2.54 -5.60 -0.81
CA GLY A 161 -2.82 -5.11 -2.16
C GLY A 161 -1.61 -4.53 -2.90
N GLY A 162 -0.51 -4.26 -2.20
CA GLY A 162 0.65 -3.56 -2.74
C GLY A 162 1.78 -4.45 -3.27
N ALA A 163 1.61 -5.76 -3.28
CA ALA A 163 2.66 -6.68 -3.72
C ALA A 163 3.09 -6.40 -5.19
N PRO A 164 4.38 -6.57 -5.53
CA PRO A 164 4.83 -6.45 -6.91
C PRO A 164 4.15 -7.49 -7.81
N CYS A 165 4.06 -7.19 -9.11
CA CYS A 165 3.46 -8.07 -10.13
C CYS A 165 2.00 -8.50 -9.88
N SER A 166 1.26 -7.82 -8.99
CA SER A 166 -0.16 -8.09 -8.71
C SER A 166 -1.12 -7.68 -9.84
N GLY A 167 -0.63 -6.90 -10.81
CA GLY A 167 -1.46 -6.29 -11.86
C GLY A 167 -2.23 -5.05 -11.41
N LEU A 168 -2.21 -4.71 -10.13
CA LEU A 168 -2.86 -3.52 -9.61
C LEU A 168 -2.10 -2.24 -10.02
N SER A 169 -2.83 -1.15 -10.22
CA SER A 169 -2.26 0.15 -10.65
C SER A 169 -1.44 0.83 -9.57
N TRP A 170 -1.60 0.42 -8.30
CA TRP A 170 -0.86 0.90 -7.12
C TRP A 170 0.10 -0.15 -6.55
N ARG A 171 0.49 -1.16 -7.34
CA ARG A 171 1.46 -2.18 -6.91
C ARG A 171 2.84 -1.58 -6.64
N TRP A 172 3.65 -2.24 -5.83
CA TRP A 172 5.08 -1.91 -5.73
C TRP A 172 5.76 -1.98 -7.11
N GLY A 173 6.43 -0.90 -7.49
CA GLY A 173 7.04 -0.70 -8.79
C GLY A 173 6.07 -0.33 -9.92
N TYR A 174 4.92 0.32 -9.62
CA TYR A 174 3.92 0.62 -10.66
C TYR A 174 4.40 1.60 -11.74
N GLY A 175 5.48 2.35 -11.51
CA GLY A 175 6.13 3.19 -12.52
C GLY A 175 6.87 2.40 -13.60
N TYR A 176 7.11 1.10 -13.39
CA TYR A 176 7.71 0.20 -14.37
C TYR A 176 6.64 -0.62 -15.11
N ARG A 177 7.05 -1.33 -16.15
CA ARG A 177 6.17 -2.24 -16.89
C ARG A 177 5.60 -3.32 -15.94
N PRO A 178 4.38 -3.82 -16.18
CA PRO A 178 3.86 -4.94 -15.42
C PRO A 178 4.72 -6.19 -15.62
N CYS A 179 5.34 -6.67 -14.56
CA CYS A 179 5.98 -7.98 -14.53
C CYS A 179 4.89 -9.07 -14.55
N ARG A 180 5.13 -10.13 -15.33
CA ARG A 180 4.31 -11.34 -15.24
C ARG A 180 4.75 -12.11 -14.01
N GLY A 181 3.90 -12.23 -13.01
CA GLY A 181 4.15 -13.14 -11.89
C GLY A 181 4.28 -14.55 -12.44
N ASN A 182 5.50 -15.04 -12.60
CA ASN A 182 5.75 -16.41 -13.02
C ASN A 182 5.53 -17.31 -11.79
N PHE A 183 4.26 -17.52 -11.43
CA PHE A 183 3.86 -18.43 -10.36
C PHE A 183 3.96 -19.91 -10.79
N THR A 184 4.54 -20.21 -11.96
CA THR A 184 4.50 -21.54 -12.60
C THR A 184 5.80 -21.93 -13.32
N ARG A 185 6.97 -21.84 -12.66
CA ARG A 185 8.11 -22.68 -13.04
C ARG A 185 8.66 -23.41 -11.84
#